data_AF-A0A8T4ABP7-F1
#
_entry.id   AF-A0A8T4ABP7-F1
#
_cell.length_a   1.000
_cell.length_b   1.000
_cell.length_c   1.000
_cell.angle_alpha   90.00
_cell.angle_beta   90.00
_cell.angle_gamma   90.00
#
_symmetry.space_group_name_H-M   'P 1'
#
loop_
_entity.id
_entity.type
_entity.pdbx_description
1 polymer ?
#
loop_
_entity_poly.entity_id
_entity_poly.type
_entity_poly.pdbx_seq_one_letter_code
_entity_poly.pdbx_strand_id
1 'polypeptide(L)'
;MLKYASVLSVVMLLAACQGNEPQKTATTALSVARPAPVSTQDVRKNDGGKLKPADMNVEKTTAMMGDLASPMQADVKHGKKLVRQRCSMCHYLDKAQRKVGPSLQGVYGRAPSIDGIPFATWDDTALNQWLINPKAVKPKTRMGFPGFKKEQDRLDVIAYLKTR
;
A
#
# COMPACT_ATOMS: atom_id res chain seq x y z
N MET A 1 -48.98 54.73 15.50
CA MET A 1 -48.11 53.67 16.07
C MET A 1 -46.67 53.98 15.61
N LEU A 2 -45.93 54.99 16.10
CA LEU A 2 -45.08 55.00 17.32
C LEU A 2 -44.46 53.59 17.57
N LYS A 3 -43.15 53.31 17.63
CA LYS A 3 -41.91 54.10 17.85
C LYS A 3 -40.69 53.25 17.43
N TYR A 4 -39.63 53.91 16.96
CA TYR A 4 -38.25 53.42 16.95
C TYR A 4 -37.75 53.18 18.37
N ALA A 5 -36.97 52.12 18.60
CA ALA A 5 -36.00 52.05 19.70
C ALA A 5 -34.81 51.18 19.31
N SER A 6 -33.70 51.86 19.10
CA SER A 6 -32.35 51.33 18.91
C SER A 6 -31.69 51.16 20.28
N VAL A 7 -31.04 50.02 20.53
CA VAL A 7 -29.95 49.86 21.52
C VAL A 7 -29.21 48.56 21.16
N LEU A 8 -28.10 48.64 20.41
CA LEU A 8 -26.74 48.63 20.95
C LEU A 8 -26.55 47.70 22.17
N SER A 9 -25.92 46.56 21.93
CA SER A 9 -24.98 45.96 22.89
C SER A 9 -23.92 45.17 22.12
N VAL A 10 -22.87 45.90 21.76
CA VAL A 10 -21.54 45.36 21.50
C VAL A 10 -21.03 44.85 22.85
N VAL A 11 -20.80 43.53 22.97
CA VAL A 11 -20.00 42.97 24.06
C VAL A 11 -18.79 42.29 23.43
N MET A 12 -17.74 43.10 23.34
CA MET A 12 -16.37 42.76 23.00
C MET A 12 -15.72 42.21 24.28
N LEU A 13 -15.55 40.89 24.40
CA LEU A 13 -14.63 40.32 25.39
C LEU A 13 -13.31 39.94 24.70
N LEU A 14 -12.40 40.90 24.69
CA LEU A 14 -10.97 40.68 24.57
C LEU A 14 -10.45 40.19 25.93
N ALA A 15 -10.08 38.92 26.02
CA ALA A 15 -9.23 38.42 27.09
C ALA A 15 -7.85 38.12 26.50
N ALA A 16 -6.88 38.96 26.83
CA ALA A 16 -5.46 38.77 26.58
C ALA A 16 -4.76 38.51 27.92
N CYS A 17 -3.99 37.42 28.02
CA CYS A 17 -2.84 37.18 28.92
C CYS A 17 -2.07 36.01 28.28
N GLN A 18 -1.04 36.29 27.49
CA GLN A 18 0.40 36.27 27.87
C GLN A 18 0.91 34.90 28.32
N GLY A 19 1.88 34.36 27.57
CA GLY A 19 2.61 33.14 27.92
C GLY A 19 3.39 32.55 26.75
N ASN A 20 4.46 33.24 26.35
CA ASN A 20 5.51 32.76 25.46
C ASN A 20 6.32 31.64 26.14
N GLU A 21 6.61 30.53 25.46
CA GLU A 21 7.96 29.93 25.39
C GLU A 21 8.03 28.76 24.38
N PRO A 22 9.06 28.70 23.51
CA PRO A 22 9.26 27.62 22.56
C PRO A 22 10.10 26.50 23.18
N GLN A 23 9.54 25.29 23.31
CA GLN A 23 10.35 24.12 23.64
C GLN A 23 11.23 23.73 22.44
N LYS A 24 12.49 24.15 22.49
CA LYS A 24 13.61 23.42 21.88
C LYS A 24 13.76 22.10 22.62
N THR A 25 13.45 20.98 21.98
CA THR A 25 13.98 19.68 22.38
C THR A 25 14.55 18.95 21.17
N ALA A 26 15.89 18.92 21.17
CA ALA A 26 16.76 17.85 20.72
C ALA A 26 16.39 17.11 19.42
N THR A 27 17.07 17.54 18.35
CA THR A 27 17.71 16.62 17.40
C THR A 27 18.37 15.46 18.16
N THR A 28 17.77 14.27 18.08
CA THR A 28 18.49 13.00 18.24
C THR A 28 18.45 12.31 16.89
N ALA A 29 19.48 12.60 16.09
CA ALA A 29 19.86 11.77 14.96
C ALA A 29 20.37 10.43 15.52
N LEU A 30 19.49 9.45 15.67
CA LEU A 30 19.91 8.07 15.89
C LEU A 30 20.16 7.42 14.53
N SER A 31 21.41 7.57 14.09
CA SER A 31 22.04 6.79 13.05
C SER A 31 21.92 5.30 13.39
N VAL A 32 21.00 4.58 12.75
CA VAL A 32 21.04 3.12 12.69
C VAL A 32 21.60 2.72 11.33
N ALA A 33 22.67 1.95 11.43
CA ALA A 33 23.57 1.51 10.39
C ALA A 33 22.88 0.93 9.16
N ARG A 34 23.40 1.30 7.99
CA ARG A 34 23.33 0.51 6.76
C ARG A 34 23.97 -0.86 7.00
N PRO A 35 23.35 -1.99 6.66
CA PRO A 35 24.10 -3.20 6.40
C PRO A 35 24.92 -3.01 5.10
N ALA A 36 26.22 -3.28 5.20
CA ALA A 36 27.17 -3.30 4.10
C ALA A 36 26.79 -4.35 3.03
N PRO A 37 27.20 -4.16 1.76
CA PRO A 37 26.97 -5.13 0.71
C PRO A 37 27.80 -6.40 0.95
N VAL A 38 27.13 -7.54 1.05
CA VAL A 38 27.81 -8.84 0.94
C VAL A 38 28.22 -9.02 -0.52
N SER A 39 29.53 -8.92 -0.73
CA SER A 39 30.24 -9.30 -1.94
C SER A 39 31.30 -10.32 -1.56
N THR A 40 31.12 -11.55 -2.05
CA THR A 40 32.14 -12.57 -2.39
C THR A 40 31.32 -13.61 -3.16
N GLN A 41 31.38 -13.75 -4.49
CA GLN A 41 32.54 -14.11 -5.31
C GLN A 41 33.37 -15.25 -4.71
N ASP A 42 32.82 -16.45 -4.78
CA ASP A 42 33.58 -17.69 -4.91
C ASP A 42 33.21 -18.34 -6.25
N VAL A 43 34.07 -18.04 -7.22
CA VAL A 43 34.17 -18.72 -8.50
C VAL A 43 34.82 -20.09 -8.25
N ARG A 44 34.38 -21.09 -9.05
CA ARG A 44 35.01 -22.39 -9.39
C ARG A 44 34.35 -23.57 -8.65
N LYS A 45 33.77 -24.57 -9.32
CA LYS A 45 34.33 -25.29 -10.47
C LYS A 45 33.23 -25.94 -11.31
N ASN A 46 33.35 -25.81 -12.62
CA ASN A 46 32.54 -26.46 -13.62
C ASN A 46 33.41 -27.58 -14.21
N ASP A 47 33.14 -28.82 -13.84
CA ASP A 47 33.80 -29.99 -14.44
C ASP A 47 32.83 -30.62 -15.43
N GLY A 48 33.11 -30.35 -16.70
CA GLY A 48 32.34 -30.82 -17.85
C GLY A 48 32.38 -32.35 -17.97
N GLY A 49 31.24 -32.97 -17.66
CA GLY A 49 30.92 -34.34 -18.06
C GLY A 49 30.28 -34.34 -19.45
N LYS A 50 31.09 -34.60 -20.46
CA LYS A 50 30.68 -34.84 -21.85
C LYS A 50 29.81 -36.10 -21.94
N LEU A 51 28.54 -35.95 -22.31
CA LEU A 51 27.70 -37.07 -22.75
C LEU A 51 27.28 -36.85 -24.20
N LYS A 52 27.61 -37.83 -25.04
CA LYS A 52 27.26 -37.89 -26.46
C LYS A 52 25.76 -38.22 -26.60
N PRO A 53 25.09 -37.76 -27.67
CA PRO A 53 23.68 -38.02 -27.90
C PRO A 53 23.50 -39.37 -28.58
N ALA A 54 22.62 -40.20 -28.03
CA ALA A 54 22.01 -41.32 -28.75
C ALA A 54 20.62 -41.61 -28.13
N ASP A 55 19.62 -41.20 -28.89
CA ASP A 55 18.33 -41.88 -29.09
C ASP A 55 17.56 -42.34 -27.86
N MET A 56 16.70 -41.47 -27.29
CA MET A 56 15.39 -41.89 -26.79
C MET A 56 14.35 -40.75 -26.90
N ASN A 57 13.18 -41.13 -27.40
CA ASN A 57 11.99 -40.34 -27.69
C ASN A 57 11.41 -39.71 -26.40
N VAL A 58 11.49 -38.38 -26.24
CA VAL A 58 10.97 -37.62 -25.07
C VAL A 58 9.82 -36.72 -25.50
N GLU A 59 8.71 -37.33 -25.92
CA GLU A 59 7.40 -36.74 -25.65
C GLU A 59 6.72 -37.68 -24.68
N LYS A 60 6.26 -37.16 -23.54
CA LYS A 60 5.49 -37.90 -22.51
C LYS A 60 6.31 -38.72 -21.52
N THR A 61 7.10 -38.05 -20.67
CA THR A 61 7.19 -38.29 -19.21
C THR A 61 8.37 -37.52 -18.61
N THR A 62 8.18 -36.27 -18.20
CA THR A 62 9.01 -35.65 -17.14
C THR A 62 8.17 -34.59 -16.43
N ALA A 63 7.36 -35.07 -15.50
CA ALA A 63 7.07 -34.29 -14.33
C ALA A 63 8.35 -34.22 -13.46
N MET A 64 8.50 -33.12 -12.74
CA MET A 64 9.35 -32.96 -11.53
C MET A 64 10.85 -32.71 -11.75
N MET A 65 11.19 -31.51 -12.25
CA MET A 65 12.41 -30.81 -11.81
C MET A 65 12.03 -29.45 -11.24
N GLY A 66 12.57 -29.17 -10.05
CA GLY A 66 12.10 -28.16 -9.11
C GLY A 66 11.99 -26.75 -9.69
N ASP A 67 10.79 -26.19 -9.53
CA ASP A 67 10.52 -24.77 -9.58
C ASP A 67 11.26 -24.12 -8.41
N LEU A 68 12.51 -23.71 -8.65
CA LEU A 68 13.17 -22.73 -7.80
C LEU A 68 12.29 -21.49 -7.91
N ALA A 69 11.51 -21.23 -6.84
CA ALA A 69 10.56 -20.14 -6.75
C ALA A 69 11.19 -18.87 -7.34
N SER A 70 10.75 -18.50 -8.55
CA SER A 70 11.11 -17.22 -9.13
C SER A 70 10.74 -16.14 -8.12
N PRO A 71 11.57 -15.09 -7.93
CA PRO A 71 11.15 -13.96 -7.12
C PRO A 71 9.76 -13.54 -7.61
N MET A 72 8.79 -13.47 -6.70
CA MET A 72 7.39 -13.13 -6.98
C MET A 72 7.35 -11.70 -7.55
N GLN A 73 7.60 -11.59 -8.85
CA GLN A 73 7.67 -10.33 -9.55
C GLN A 73 6.25 -9.85 -9.78
N ALA A 74 5.92 -8.66 -9.30
CA ALA A 74 4.58 -8.12 -9.46
C ALA A 74 4.29 -7.76 -10.94
N ASP A 75 3.13 -8.18 -11.45
CA ASP A 75 2.61 -7.84 -12.77
C ASP A 75 1.55 -6.72 -12.68
N VAL A 76 1.95 -5.52 -13.11
CA VAL A 76 1.08 -4.33 -13.14
C VAL A 76 -0.13 -4.51 -14.06
N LYS A 77 0.00 -5.25 -15.17
CA LYS A 77 -1.12 -5.48 -16.10
C LYS A 77 -2.16 -6.41 -15.48
N HIS A 78 -1.71 -7.45 -14.80
CA HIS A 78 -2.60 -8.31 -14.03
C HIS A 78 -3.28 -7.54 -12.88
N GLY A 79 -2.50 -6.74 -12.14
CA GLY A 79 -3.02 -5.85 -11.09
C GLY A 79 -4.10 -4.89 -11.59
N LYS A 80 -3.91 -4.28 -12.77
CA LYS A 80 -4.92 -3.44 -13.43
C LYS A 80 -6.24 -4.19 -13.64
N LYS A 81 -6.16 -5.43 -14.12
CA LYS A 81 -7.34 -6.27 -14.38
C LYS A 81 -8.07 -6.55 -13.07
N LEU A 82 -7.35 -6.95 -12.02
CA LEU A 82 -7.91 -7.23 -10.70
C LEU A 82 -8.58 -6.00 -10.10
N VAL A 83 -7.92 -4.83 -10.13
CA VAL A 83 -8.49 -3.57 -9.62
C VAL A 83 -9.74 -3.16 -10.39
N ARG A 84 -9.75 -3.32 -11.73
CA ARG A 84 -10.97 -3.08 -12.51
C ARG A 84 -12.10 -4.03 -12.10
N GLN A 85 -11.82 -5.31 -11.93
CA GLN A 85 -12.83 -6.31 -11.59
C GLN A 85 -13.36 -6.17 -10.16
N ARG A 86 -12.51 -5.82 -9.20
CA ARG A 86 -12.84 -5.88 -7.76
C ARG A 86 -13.09 -4.51 -7.13
N CYS A 87 -12.56 -3.43 -7.69
CA CYS A 87 -12.56 -2.12 -7.02
C CYS A 87 -13.36 -1.05 -7.80
N SER A 88 -13.37 -1.08 -9.14
CA SER A 88 -13.92 0.00 -9.97
C SER A 88 -15.42 0.26 -9.81
N MET A 89 -16.17 -0.75 -9.37
CA MET A 89 -17.59 -0.60 -9.07
C MET A 89 -17.79 0.40 -7.92
N CYS A 90 -16.91 0.40 -6.93
CA CYS A 90 -17.04 1.18 -5.71
C CYS A 90 -16.11 2.39 -5.65
N HIS A 91 -15.01 2.39 -6.39
CA HIS A 91 -13.96 3.40 -6.30
C HIS A 91 -13.65 4.01 -7.67
N TYR A 92 -13.39 5.31 -7.70
CA TYR A 92 -12.69 5.90 -8.83
C TYR A 92 -11.18 5.65 -8.71
N LEU A 93 -10.52 5.46 -9.86
CA LEU A 93 -9.08 5.18 -9.94
C LEU A 93 -8.27 6.39 -10.40
N ASP A 94 -8.94 7.39 -10.96
CA ASP A 94 -8.36 8.50 -11.73
C ASP A 94 -9.02 9.85 -11.41
N LYS A 95 -9.95 9.86 -10.46
CA LYS A 95 -10.74 11.03 -10.07
C LYS A 95 -10.73 11.17 -8.56
N ALA A 96 -10.51 12.36 -8.02
CA ALA A 96 -10.44 12.59 -6.58
C ALA A 96 -11.81 12.43 -5.88
N GLN A 97 -12.91 12.46 -6.64
CA GLN A 97 -14.26 12.32 -6.14
C GLN A 97 -14.48 10.96 -5.43
N ARG A 98 -15.39 10.96 -4.47
CA ARG A 98 -15.90 9.73 -3.86
C ARG A 98 -16.94 9.08 -4.78
N LYS A 99 -16.96 7.75 -4.82
CA LYS A 99 -18.05 6.96 -5.41
C LYS A 99 -18.82 6.28 -4.26
N VAL A 100 -18.85 4.95 -4.18
CA VAL A 100 -19.35 4.24 -2.99
C VAL A 100 -18.31 4.34 -1.87
N GLY A 101 -17.06 4.02 -2.22
CA GLY A 101 -15.87 4.24 -1.40
C GLY A 101 -15.08 5.48 -1.83
N PRO A 102 -14.06 5.86 -1.03
CA PRO A 102 -13.16 6.98 -1.34
C PRO A 102 -12.38 6.72 -2.64
N SER A 103 -11.86 7.78 -3.26
CA SER A 103 -10.99 7.63 -4.44
C SER A 103 -9.72 6.85 -4.13
N LEU A 104 -9.27 6.05 -5.11
CA LEU A 104 -7.98 5.35 -5.11
C LEU A 104 -6.91 6.07 -5.95
N GLN A 105 -7.21 7.23 -6.52
CA GLN A 105 -6.21 8.08 -7.17
C GLN A 105 -5.15 8.50 -6.14
N GLY A 106 -3.87 8.30 -6.46
CA GLY A 106 -2.76 8.60 -5.56
C GLY A 106 -2.90 7.95 -4.18
N VAL A 107 -3.48 6.75 -4.09
CA VAL A 107 -3.70 6.11 -2.79
C VAL A 107 -2.39 5.69 -2.13
N TYR A 108 -1.40 5.28 -2.91
CA TYR A 108 -0.11 4.83 -2.38
C TYR A 108 0.64 5.98 -1.71
N GLY A 109 1.11 5.77 -0.47
CA GLY A 109 1.78 6.78 0.35
C GLY A 109 0.86 7.82 0.98
N ARG A 110 -0.43 7.85 0.63
CA ARG A 110 -1.40 8.78 1.24
C ARG A 110 -1.89 8.27 2.58
N ALA A 111 -2.21 9.20 3.50
CA ALA A 111 -2.89 8.86 4.74
C ALA A 111 -4.30 8.28 4.48
N PRO A 112 -4.78 7.32 5.30
CA PRO A 112 -6.14 6.84 5.21
C PRO A 112 -7.17 7.96 5.38
N SER A 113 -8.12 8.05 4.46
CA SER A 113 -9.25 8.99 4.55
C SER A 113 -10.42 8.46 5.38
N ILE A 114 -10.22 7.33 6.06
CA ILE A 114 -11.22 6.65 6.87
C ILE A 114 -10.65 6.46 8.27
N ASP A 115 -11.44 6.81 9.28
CA ASP A 115 -11.00 6.75 10.67
C ASP A 115 -10.80 5.31 11.15
N GLY A 116 -9.94 5.14 12.15
CA GLY A 116 -9.70 3.85 12.79
C GLY A 116 -8.89 2.86 11.95
N ILE A 117 -8.11 3.36 10.99
CA ILE A 117 -7.07 2.57 10.33
C ILE A 117 -5.79 2.67 11.16
N PRO A 118 -5.14 1.54 11.50
CA PRO A 118 -3.97 1.52 12.38
C PRO A 118 -2.66 1.88 11.66
N PHE A 119 -2.73 2.53 10.49
CA PHE A 119 -1.58 2.87 9.66
C PHE A 119 -1.55 4.38 9.41
N ALA A 120 -0.35 4.98 9.45
CA ALA A 120 -0.17 6.38 9.12
C ALA A 120 -0.38 6.66 7.62
N THR A 121 0.09 5.74 6.76
CA THR A 121 0.05 5.85 5.30
C THR A 121 -0.23 4.50 4.64
N TRP A 122 -0.78 4.52 3.42
CA TRP A 122 -0.95 3.34 2.59
C TRP A 122 0.34 2.95 1.86
N ASP A 123 1.24 2.26 2.57
CA ASP A 123 2.44 1.65 2.00
C ASP A 123 2.21 0.17 1.59
N ASP A 124 3.27 -0.52 1.16
CA ASP A 124 3.24 -1.94 0.78
C ASP A 124 2.65 -2.83 1.89
N THR A 125 3.07 -2.66 3.14
CA THR A 125 2.61 -3.47 4.27
C THR A 125 1.14 -3.21 4.58
N ALA A 126 0.77 -1.94 4.68
CA ALA A 126 -0.59 -1.52 4.99
C ALA A 126 -1.57 -1.98 3.91
N LEU A 127 -1.23 -1.79 2.64
CA LEU A 127 -2.06 -2.24 1.52
C LEU A 127 -2.13 -3.77 1.46
N ASN A 128 -1.04 -4.49 1.69
CA ASN A 128 -1.06 -5.94 1.72
C ASN A 128 -2.01 -6.47 2.82
N GLN A 129 -1.91 -5.95 4.04
CA GLN A 129 -2.82 -6.33 5.14
C GLN A 129 -4.28 -5.99 4.84
N TRP A 130 -4.53 -4.79 4.30
CA TRP A 130 -5.87 -4.39 3.88
C TRP A 130 -6.44 -5.29 2.80
N LEU A 131 -5.63 -5.67 1.81
CA LEU A 131 -6.04 -6.53 0.70
C LEU A 131 -6.21 -8.00 1.11
N ILE A 132 -5.63 -8.45 2.22
CA ILE A 132 -5.89 -9.78 2.80
C ILE A 132 -7.29 -9.83 3.40
N ASN A 133 -7.62 -8.89 4.29
CA ASN A 133 -8.91 -8.86 4.97
C ASN A 133 -9.21 -7.47 5.53
N PRO A 134 -9.98 -6.63 4.82
CA PRO A 134 -10.34 -5.29 5.30
C PRO A 134 -11.09 -5.30 6.63
N LYS A 135 -11.88 -6.35 6.91
CA LYS A 135 -12.66 -6.47 8.15
C LYS A 135 -11.78 -6.75 9.36
N ALA A 136 -10.65 -7.41 9.17
CA ALA A 136 -9.67 -7.63 10.23
C ALA A 136 -8.93 -6.34 10.60
N VAL A 137 -8.57 -5.52 9.58
CA VAL A 137 -7.91 -4.23 9.80
C VAL A 137 -8.87 -3.20 10.41
N LYS A 138 -10.08 -3.09 9.85
CA LYS A 138 -11.12 -2.18 10.33
C LYS A 138 -12.40 -2.95 10.64
N PRO A 139 -12.60 -3.36 11.91
CA PRO A 139 -13.85 -3.94 12.35
C PRO A 139 -15.05 -3.07 11.94
N LYS A 140 -16.12 -3.72 11.48
CA LYS A 140 -17.34 -3.06 10.98
C LYS A 140 -17.10 -2.11 9.79
N THR A 141 -16.03 -2.31 9.02
CA THR A 141 -15.88 -1.62 7.73
C THR A 141 -17.07 -1.88 6.81
N ARG A 142 -17.50 -0.85 6.08
CA ARG A 142 -18.59 -0.94 5.08
C ARG A 142 -18.08 -1.49 3.74
N MET A 143 -16.77 -1.67 3.58
CA MET A 143 -16.20 -2.26 2.38
C MET A 143 -16.53 -3.76 2.33
N GLY A 144 -17.47 -4.15 1.47
CA GLY A 144 -17.89 -5.54 1.26
C GLY A 144 -16.86 -6.39 0.49
N PHE A 145 -15.56 -6.09 0.60
CA PHE A 145 -14.50 -6.80 -0.10
C PHE A 145 -14.00 -7.97 0.76
N PRO A 146 -14.03 -9.22 0.25
CA PRO A 146 -13.62 -10.40 1.02
C PRO A 146 -12.11 -10.56 1.17
N GLY A 147 -11.30 -9.81 0.39
CA GLY A 147 -9.85 -9.97 0.33
C GLY A 147 -9.37 -10.85 -0.83
N PHE A 148 -8.07 -10.74 -1.12
CA PHE A 148 -7.35 -11.61 -2.07
C PHE A 148 -6.61 -12.71 -1.30
N LYS A 149 -6.94 -13.97 -1.61
CA LYS A 149 -6.31 -15.14 -0.99
C LYS A 149 -4.87 -15.35 -1.47
N LYS A 150 -4.64 -15.18 -2.77
CA LYS A 150 -3.32 -15.35 -3.39
C LYS A 150 -2.45 -14.13 -3.09
N GLU A 151 -1.20 -14.39 -2.70
CA GLU A 151 -0.22 -13.34 -2.44
C GLU A 151 0.14 -12.57 -3.71
N GLN A 152 0.40 -13.28 -4.81
CA GLN A 152 0.72 -12.66 -6.09
C GLN A 152 -0.36 -11.65 -6.53
N ASP A 153 -1.66 -11.99 -6.39
CA ASP A 153 -2.75 -11.06 -6.72
C ASP A 153 -2.65 -9.75 -5.92
N ARG A 154 -2.23 -9.82 -4.65
CA ARG A 154 -2.05 -8.62 -3.81
C ARG A 154 -0.85 -7.82 -4.27
N LEU A 155 0.28 -8.47 -4.52
CA LEU A 155 1.50 -7.82 -5.02
C LEU A 155 1.23 -7.09 -6.34
N ASP A 156 0.53 -7.74 -7.26
CA ASP A 156 0.15 -7.18 -8.56
C ASP A 156 -0.77 -5.96 -8.39
N VAL A 157 -1.77 -6.06 -7.52
CA VAL A 157 -2.67 -4.95 -7.21
C VAL A 157 -1.91 -3.77 -6.59
N ILE A 158 -1.02 -4.02 -5.64
CA ILE A 158 -0.21 -2.97 -5.01
C ILE A 158 0.71 -2.31 -6.04
N ALA A 159 1.37 -3.10 -6.89
CA ALA A 159 2.19 -2.59 -7.99
C ALA A 159 1.37 -1.72 -8.95
N TYR A 160 0.13 -2.10 -9.25
CA TYR A 160 -0.76 -1.26 -10.04
C TYR A 160 -1.18 0.03 -9.30
N LEU A 161 -1.49 -0.04 -8.01
CA LEU A 161 -1.89 1.14 -7.20
C LEU A 161 -0.76 2.16 -7.06
N LYS A 162 0.51 1.73 -7.08
CA LYS A 162 1.69 2.61 -7.15
C LYS A 162 1.73 3.47 -8.43
N THR A 163 0.96 3.09 -9.46
CA THR A 163 0.86 3.83 -10.75
C THR A 163 -0.40 4.70 -10.87
N ARG A 164 -1.17 4.85 -9.78
CA ARG A 164 -2.45 5.59 -9.77
C ARG A 164 -2.35 6.95 -9.11
#